data_AF-A0A0F8B614-F1
#
_entry.id   AF-A0A0F8B614-F1
#
_cell.length_a   1.000
_cell.length_b   1.000
_cell.length_c   1.000
_cell.angle_alpha   90.00
_cell.angle_beta   90.00
_cell.angle_gamma   90.00
#
_symmetry.space_group_name_H-M   'P 1'
#
loop_
_entity.id
_entity.type
_entity.pdbx_description
1 polymer ?
#
loop_
_entity_poly.entity_id
_entity_poly.type
_entity_poly.pdbx_seq_one_letter_code
_entity_poly.pdbx_strand_id
1 'polypeptide(L)'
;MRAVIAAMVTNLAACVGGITWCLLDYRLERKWSTVGFCSGVVAGLVSVTPGSGYVPVWSAVVFGALGAGFANYGTKLKFILGVDDALDIFAVHGIGGLTGNILTAFFAADYVAALDGVTSIDGGWLNKHWVQLAYQLADSFSGGFYSFTLTCVILFVMNLIPGLSLRASEEAEILGIDDSEIGEFAYDYVELTREVLNDVDNEVASRYSAEGMNFPPSSGFEKTVNMNNSIPLMDNMDSGGRRM
;
A
#
# COMPACT_ATOMS: atom_id res chain seq x y z
N MET A 1 -7.99 8.13 -34.52
CA MET A 1 -6.69 7.49 -34.23
C MET A 1 -6.25 7.66 -32.77
N ARG A 2 -6.71 8.69 -32.04
CA ARG A 2 -6.32 8.94 -30.64
C ARG A 2 -6.53 7.76 -29.68
N ALA A 3 -7.66 7.05 -29.78
CA ALA A 3 -7.94 5.89 -28.92
C ALA A 3 -6.89 4.76 -29.06
N VAL A 4 -6.37 4.54 -30.28
CA VAL A 4 -5.33 3.54 -30.53
C VAL A 4 -4.02 3.96 -29.86
N ILE A 5 -3.66 5.24 -29.96
CA ILE A 5 -2.48 5.78 -29.27
C ILE A 5 -2.62 5.66 -27.75
N ALA A 6 -3.80 5.97 -27.20
CA ALA A 6 -4.05 5.83 -25.77
C ALA A 6 -3.89 4.39 -25.30
N ALA A 7 -4.43 3.41 -26.02
CA ALA A 7 -4.23 1.99 -25.69
C ALA A 7 -2.75 1.58 -25.75
N MET A 8 -2.01 2.03 -26.77
CA MET A 8 -0.58 1.74 -26.90
C MET A 8 0.25 2.35 -25.78
N VAL A 9 0.02 3.62 -25.47
CA VAL A 9 0.69 4.36 -24.39
C VAL A 9 0.41 3.71 -23.04
N THR A 10 -0.85 3.34 -22.77
CA THR A 10 -1.26 2.64 -21.56
C THR A 10 -0.54 1.30 -21.40
N ASN A 11 -0.56 0.45 -22.43
CA ASN A 11 0.10 -0.86 -22.38
C ASN A 11 1.63 -0.73 -22.20
N LEU A 12 2.26 0.19 -22.94
CA LEU A 12 3.71 0.37 -22.86
C LEU A 12 4.16 0.89 -21.49
N ALA A 13 3.44 1.86 -20.91
CA ALA A 13 3.73 2.35 -19.56
C ALA A 13 3.53 1.26 -18.50
N ALA A 14 2.51 0.41 -18.64
CA ALA A 14 2.28 -0.72 -17.75
C ALA A 14 3.46 -1.72 -17.77
N CYS A 15 3.91 -2.12 -18.96
CA CYS A 15 5.05 -3.02 -19.10
C CYS A 15 6.33 -2.42 -18.50
N VAL A 16 6.62 -1.16 -18.80
CA VAL A 16 7.82 -0.48 -18.29
C VAL A 16 7.74 -0.28 -16.78
N GLY A 17 6.56 0.04 -16.24
CA GLY A 17 6.34 0.16 -14.80
C GLY A 17 6.61 -1.15 -14.05
N GLY A 18 6.07 -2.26 -14.55
CA GLY A 18 6.31 -3.60 -13.98
C GLY A 18 7.79 -3.98 -13.97
N ILE A 19 8.48 -3.78 -15.09
CA ILE A 19 9.93 -4.03 -15.20
C ILE A 19 10.71 -3.14 -14.22
N THR A 20 10.37 -1.85 -14.16
CA THR A 20 11.08 -0.88 -13.30
C THR A 20 10.98 -1.26 -11.84
N TRP A 21 9.78 -1.58 -11.36
CA TRP A 21 9.59 -1.96 -9.96
C TRP A 21 10.32 -3.26 -9.62
N CYS A 22 10.22 -4.29 -10.48
CA CYS A 22 10.99 -5.52 -10.29
C CYS A 22 12.49 -5.29 -10.20
N LEU A 23 13.05 -4.41 -11.04
CA LEU A 23 14.47 -4.09 -11.01
C LEU A 23 14.87 -3.35 -9.73
N LEU A 24 14.00 -2.46 -9.22
CA LEU A 24 14.23 -1.74 -7.98
C LEU A 24 14.20 -2.67 -6.75
N ASP A 25 13.25 -3.61 -6.71
CA ASP A 25 13.17 -4.60 -5.64
C ASP A 25 14.36 -5.57 -5.72
N TYR A 26 14.71 -6.03 -6.93
CA TYR A 26 15.85 -6.91 -7.13
C TYR A 26 17.18 -6.29 -6.67
N ARG A 27 17.35 -4.97 -6.79
CA ARG A 27 18.54 -4.24 -6.29
C ARG A 27 18.77 -4.47 -4.80
N LEU A 28 17.71 -4.52 -4.00
CA LEU A 28 17.76 -4.63 -2.55
C LEU A 28 17.67 -6.07 -2.07
N GLU A 29 16.70 -6.83 -2.58
CA GLU A 29 16.37 -8.17 -2.09
C GLU A 29 17.10 -9.29 -2.82
N ARG A 30 17.70 -8.99 -3.99
CA ARG A 30 18.35 -9.95 -4.89
C ARG A 30 17.43 -11.10 -5.32
N LYS A 31 16.12 -10.88 -5.26
CA LYS A 31 15.05 -11.82 -5.64
C LYS A 31 14.05 -11.10 -6.57
N TRP A 32 13.38 -11.87 -7.42
CA TRP A 32 12.35 -11.36 -8.31
C TRP A 32 10.99 -11.44 -7.62
N SER A 33 10.36 -10.29 -7.39
CA SER A 33 9.06 -10.19 -6.74
C SER A 33 7.93 -10.12 -7.77
N THR A 34 7.03 -11.12 -7.77
CA THR A 34 5.80 -11.09 -8.59
C THR A 34 4.84 -10.02 -8.09
N VAL A 35 4.77 -9.80 -6.78
CA VAL A 35 3.95 -8.72 -6.19
C VAL A 35 4.51 -7.35 -6.59
N GLY A 36 5.84 -7.21 -6.60
CA GLY A 36 6.52 -6.02 -7.09
C GLY A 36 6.24 -5.76 -8.57
N PHE A 37 6.26 -6.81 -9.41
CA PHE A 37 5.88 -6.70 -10.82
C PHE A 37 4.46 -6.13 -10.98
N CYS A 38 3.47 -6.76 -10.31
CA CYS A 38 2.08 -6.33 -10.39
C CYS A 38 1.89 -4.90 -9.86
N SER A 39 2.56 -4.55 -8.76
CA SER A 39 2.53 -3.19 -8.19
C SER A 39 3.11 -2.16 -9.17
N GLY A 40 4.22 -2.51 -9.83
CA GLY A 40 4.82 -1.70 -10.89
C GLY A 40 3.93 -1.52 -12.12
N VAL A 41 3.23 -2.58 -12.54
CA VAL A 41 2.25 -2.51 -13.63
C VAL A 41 1.15 -1.51 -13.29
N VAL A 42 0.56 -1.59 -12.09
CA VAL A 42 -0.47 -0.65 -11.64
C VAL A 42 0.09 0.76 -11.53
N ALA A 43 1.27 0.96 -10.96
CA ALA A 43 1.89 2.28 -10.85
C ALA A 43 2.17 2.92 -12.23
N GLY A 44 2.59 2.12 -13.22
CA GLY A 44 2.75 2.57 -14.61
C GLY A 44 1.41 2.98 -15.24
N LEU A 45 0.35 2.19 -15.03
CA LEU A 45 -1.02 2.50 -15.48
C LEU A 45 -1.56 3.78 -14.83
N VAL A 46 -1.40 3.93 -13.51
CA VAL A 46 -1.82 5.14 -12.78
C VAL A 46 -1.08 6.36 -13.33
N SER A 47 0.24 6.28 -13.44
CA SER A 47 1.08 7.39 -13.92
C SER A 47 0.66 7.86 -15.31
N VAL A 48 0.37 6.96 -16.24
CA VAL A 48 0.04 7.33 -17.62
C VAL A 48 -1.41 7.77 -17.81
N THR A 49 -2.30 7.46 -16.87
CA THR A 49 -3.74 7.77 -16.95
C THR A 49 -4.05 9.21 -17.38
N PRO A 50 -3.52 10.27 -16.73
CA PRO A 50 -3.82 11.66 -17.12
C PRO A 50 -3.28 12.05 -18.50
N GLY A 51 -2.25 11.36 -19.00
CA GLY A 51 -1.58 11.67 -20.26
C GLY A 51 -1.95 10.77 -21.44
N SER A 52 -2.64 9.65 -21.20
CA SER A 52 -2.81 8.55 -22.18
C SER A 52 -3.28 9.00 -23.57
N GLY A 53 -4.23 9.94 -23.64
CA GLY A 53 -4.75 10.49 -24.90
C GLY A 53 -4.00 11.69 -25.46
N TYR A 54 -2.97 12.19 -24.78
CA TYR A 54 -2.34 13.48 -25.05
C TYR A 54 -0.84 13.42 -25.26
N VAL A 55 -0.18 12.32 -24.88
CA VAL A 55 1.28 12.19 -24.93
C VAL A 55 1.74 11.29 -26.08
N PRO A 56 2.93 11.52 -26.64
CA PRO A 56 3.47 10.65 -27.69
C PRO A 56 3.89 9.28 -27.13
N VAL A 57 3.83 8.23 -27.96
CA VAL A 57 4.09 6.83 -27.55
C VAL A 57 5.43 6.63 -26.83
N TRP A 58 6.50 7.29 -27.28
CA TRP A 58 7.82 7.17 -26.67
C TRP A 58 7.85 7.66 -25.21
N SER A 59 7.00 8.63 -24.86
CA SER A 59 6.97 9.20 -23.50
C SER A 59 6.40 8.19 -22.49
N ALA A 60 5.60 7.21 -22.93
CA ALA A 60 5.04 6.16 -22.08
C ALA A 60 6.13 5.39 -21.29
N VAL A 61 7.33 5.27 -21.85
CA VAL A 61 8.49 4.67 -21.17
C VAL A 61 8.89 5.51 -19.95
N VAL A 62 8.90 6.83 -20.09
CA VAL A 62 9.22 7.76 -19.00
C VAL A 62 8.14 7.71 -17.92
N PHE A 63 6.87 7.68 -18.32
CA PHE A 63 5.73 7.53 -17.40
C PHE A 63 5.80 6.24 -16.59
N GLY A 64 6.05 5.10 -17.24
CA GLY A 64 6.20 3.81 -16.57
C GLY A 64 7.37 3.78 -15.61
N ALA A 65 8.54 4.25 -16.04
CA ALA A 65 9.76 4.22 -15.23
C ALA A 65 9.69 5.16 -14.01
N LEU A 66 9.29 6.42 -14.22
CA LEU A 66 9.20 7.38 -13.12
C LEU A 66 7.99 7.10 -12.23
N GLY A 67 6.86 6.71 -12.79
CA GLY A 67 5.65 6.36 -12.04
C GLY A 67 5.90 5.20 -11.08
N ALA A 68 6.41 4.08 -11.59
CA ALA A 68 6.76 2.93 -10.76
C ALA A 68 7.93 3.23 -9.81
N GLY A 69 8.92 4.01 -10.25
CA GLY A 69 10.05 4.38 -9.42
C GLY A 69 9.65 5.21 -8.20
N PHE A 70 8.93 6.30 -8.40
CA PHE A 70 8.48 7.14 -7.29
C PHE A 70 7.46 6.44 -6.39
N ALA A 71 6.56 5.63 -6.97
CA ALA A 71 5.64 4.81 -6.19
C ALA A 71 6.37 3.76 -5.33
N ASN A 72 7.39 3.07 -5.87
CA ASN A 72 8.20 2.10 -5.12
C ASN A 72 8.87 2.75 -3.90
N TYR A 73 9.52 3.90 -4.08
CA TYR A 73 10.09 4.65 -2.96
C TYR A 73 9.02 5.19 -2.00
N GLY A 74 7.85 5.56 -2.53
CA GLY A 74 6.70 6.01 -1.77
C GLY A 74 6.21 4.99 -0.74
N THR A 75 6.28 3.69 -1.04
CA THR A 75 5.90 2.63 -0.08
C THR A 75 6.75 2.67 1.20
N LYS A 76 7.96 3.24 1.17
CA LYS A 76 8.80 3.37 2.37
C LYS A 76 8.25 4.35 3.39
N LEU A 77 7.26 5.18 3.02
CA LEU A 77 6.60 6.11 3.94
C LEU A 77 5.88 5.38 5.08
N LYS A 78 5.44 4.13 4.87
CA LYS A 78 4.75 3.34 5.89
C LYS A 78 5.60 3.03 7.12
N PHE A 79 6.90 2.81 6.93
CA PHE A 79 7.84 2.59 8.03
C PHE A 79 8.11 3.87 8.84
N ILE A 80 7.86 5.05 8.27
CA ILE A 80 8.06 6.33 8.95
C ILE A 80 6.79 6.72 9.73
N LEU A 81 5.61 6.48 9.15
CA LEU A 81 4.32 6.91 9.72
C LEU A 81 3.62 5.84 10.57
N GLY A 82 4.05 4.58 10.51
CA GLY A 82 3.44 3.48 11.28
C GLY A 82 2.03 3.10 10.84
N VAL A 83 1.67 3.39 9.59
CA VAL A 83 0.34 3.08 9.01
C VAL A 83 0.56 2.27 7.72
N ASP A 84 0.10 1.02 7.65
CA ASP A 84 0.45 0.13 6.53
C ASP A 84 -0.53 0.24 5.35
N ASP A 85 -1.81 -0.09 5.57
CA ASP A 85 -2.79 -0.31 4.49
C ASP A 85 -3.06 0.91 3.60
N ALA A 86 -3.23 2.09 4.20
CA ALA A 86 -3.52 3.31 3.45
C ALA A 86 -2.30 3.82 2.66
N LEU A 87 -1.09 3.48 3.11
CA LEU A 87 0.13 4.08 2.56
C LEU A 87 0.64 3.36 1.31
N ASP A 88 0.34 2.08 1.12
CA ASP A 88 0.63 1.40 -0.15
C ASP A 88 -0.31 1.89 -1.27
N ILE A 89 -1.59 2.10 -0.98
CA ILE A 89 -2.54 2.72 -1.93
C ILE A 89 -2.12 4.15 -2.24
N PHE A 90 -1.76 4.94 -1.22
CA PHE A 90 -1.30 6.32 -1.42
C PHE A 90 0.00 6.38 -2.25
N ALA A 91 0.92 5.45 -2.04
CA ALA A 91 2.16 5.39 -2.82
C ALA A 91 1.88 5.11 -4.30
N VAL A 92 1.04 4.13 -4.62
CA VAL A 92 0.73 3.77 -6.01
C VAL A 92 -0.18 4.80 -6.67
N HIS A 93 -1.27 5.20 -6.03
CA HIS A 93 -2.30 6.06 -6.61
C HIS A 93 -2.03 7.54 -6.40
N GLY A 94 -1.67 7.95 -5.18
CA GLY A 94 -1.40 9.35 -4.84
C GLY A 94 -0.10 9.85 -5.46
N ILE A 95 1.02 9.22 -5.11
CA ILE A 95 2.36 9.61 -5.62
C ILE A 95 2.49 9.27 -7.12
N GLY A 96 2.02 8.10 -7.54
CA GLY A 96 1.99 7.72 -8.95
C GLY A 96 1.10 8.65 -9.80
N GLY A 97 -0.08 9.03 -9.29
CA GLY A 97 -0.98 9.96 -9.95
C GLY A 97 -0.41 11.38 -10.06
N LEU A 98 0.20 11.89 -8.99
CA LEU A 98 0.89 13.19 -9.00
C LEU A 98 2.05 13.20 -10.00
N THR A 99 2.86 12.14 -10.01
CA THR A 99 3.92 11.95 -10.99
C THR A 99 3.36 12.01 -12.41
N GLY A 100 2.30 11.25 -12.67
CA GLY A 100 1.60 11.24 -13.96
C GLY A 100 1.09 12.61 -14.39
N ASN A 101 0.51 13.38 -13.47
CA ASN A 101 -0.02 14.70 -13.77
C ASN A 101 1.11 15.68 -14.12
N ILE A 102 2.22 15.64 -13.39
CA ILE A 102 3.42 16.42 -13.69
C ILE A 102 3.96 16.04 -15.06
N LEU A 103 4.13 14.75 -15.36
CA LEU A 103 4.66 14.29 -16.65
C LEU A 103 3.73 14.65 -17.82
N THR A 104 2.41 14.66 -17.61
CA THR A 104 1.45 15.16 -18.61
C THR A 104 1.71 16.62 -18.94
N ALA A 105 2.04 17.45 -17.95
CA ALA A 105 2.39 18.85 -18.19
C ALA A 105 3.64 19.01 -19.07
N PHE A 106 4.60 18.09 -18.95
CA PHE A 106 5.79 18.08 -19.80
C PHE A 106 5.49 17.56 -21.21
N PHE A 107 4.82 16.42 -21.32
CA PHE A 107 4.75 15.63 -22.54
C PHE A 107 3.44 15.72 -23.32
N ALA A 108 2.44 16.45 -22.84
CA ALA A 108 1.22 16.71 -23.61
C ALA A 108 1.58 17.37 -24.95
N ALA A 109 0.98 16.86 -26.02
CA ALA A 109 1.27 17.21 -27.39
C ALA A 109 -0.03 17.52 -28.15
N ASP A 110 -0.14 18.73 -28.68
CA ASP A 110 -1.28 19.19 -29.49
C ASP A 110 -1.58 18.24 -30.67
N TYR A 111 -0.55 17.76 -31.36
CA TYR A 111 -0.65 16.87 -32.51
C TYR A 111 -1.15 15.47 -32.12
N VAL A 112 -0.99 15.03 -30.86
CA VAL A 112 -1.57 13.78 -30.37
C VAL A 112 -3.04 13.98 -30.04
N ALA A 113 -3.37 15.09 -29.37
CA ALA A 113 -4.75 15.42 -29.04
C ALA A 113 -5.63 15.53 -30.30
N ALA A 114 -5.09 16.14 -31.37
CA ALA A 114 -5.77 16.35 -32.65
C ALA A 114 -6.04 15.07 -33.47
N LEU A 115 -5.56 13.89 -33.05
CA LEU A 115 -5.76 12.61 -33.76
C LEU A 115 -7.21 12.09 -33.74
N ASP A 116 -8.11 12.79 -33.06
CA ASP A 116 -9.56 12.57 -33.12
C ASP A 116 -10.28 13.53 -34.08
N GLY A 117 -9.57 14.53 -34.61
CA GLY A 117 -10.11 15.54 -35.54
C GLY A 117 -10.98 16.62 -34.91
N VAL A 118 -11.17 16.62 -33.59
CA VAL A 118 -12.07 17.57 -32.90
C VAL A 118 -11.47 18.23 -31.66
N THR A 119 -10.53 17.56 -30.98
CA THR A 119 -9.93 18.09 -29.76
C THR A 119 -8.74 18.98 -30.10
N SER A 120 -8.73 20.18 -29.51
CA SER A 120 -7.61 21.13 -29.58
C SER A 120 -7.17 21.48 -28.17
N ILE A 121 -5.85 21.44 -27.96
CA ILE A 121 -5.19 21.82 -26.71
C ILE A 121 -3.96 22.66 -27.06
N ASP A 122 -3.52 23.52 -26.13
CA ASP A 122 -2.26 24.27 -26.27
C ASP A 122 -1.01 23.38 -26.08
N GLY A 123 -1.21 22.16 -25.59
CA GLY A 123 -0.17 21.18 -25.31
C GLY A 123 0.58 21.45 -23.99
N GLY A 124 1.69 20.74 -23.82
CA GLY A 124 2.58 20.87 -22.67
C GLY A 124 3.90 21.55 -23.05
N TRP A 125 4.95 21.23 -22.31
CA TRP A 125 6.29 21.78 -22.57
C TRP A 125 6.84 21.39 -23.95
N LEU A 126 6.44 20.25 -24.51
CA LEU A 126 6.76 19.89 -25.90
C LEU A 126 6.29 20.95 -26.91
N ASN A 127 5.18 21.63 -26.62
CA ASN A 127 4.63 22.73 -27.43
C ASN A 127 5.06 24.12 -26.95
N LYS A 128 6.03 24.21 -26.03
CA LYS A 128 6.48 25.46 -25.37
C LYS A 128 5.36 26.14 -24.56
N HIS A 129 4.34 25.39 -24.15
CA HIS A 129 3.27 25.87 -23.28
C HIS A 129 3.66 25.65 -21.81
N TRP A 130 4.55 26.51 -21.30
CA TRP A 130 5.20 26.31 -20.00
C TRP A 130 4.23 26.39 -18.81
N VAL A 131 3.16 27.18 -18.95
CA VAL A 131 2.14 27.35 -17.90
C VAL A 131 1.35 26.07 -17.65
N GLN A 132 1.38 25.08 -18.56
CA GLN A 132 0.73 23.78 -18.36
C GLN A 132 1.15 23.11 -17.05
N LEU A 133 2.40 23.27 -16.62
CA LEU A 133 2.87 22.73 -15.33
C LEU A 133 2.10 23.33 -14.15
N ALA A 134 1.85 24.63 -14.17
CA ALA A 134 1.07 25.28 -13.12
C ALA A 134 -0.37 24.77 -13.10
N TYR A 135 -0.98 24.50 -14.27
CA TYR A 135 -2.33 23.91 -14.35
C TYR A 135 -2.38 22.50 -13.78
N GLN A 136 -1.44 21.61 -14.14
CA GLN A 136 -1.43 20.24 -13.60
C GLN A 136 -1.13 20.20 -12.09
N LEU A 137 -0.30 21.13 -11.59
CA LEU A 137 -0.06 21.24 -10.15
C LEU A 137 -1.30 21.77 -9.42
N ALA A 138 -1.94 22.81 -9.95
CA ALA A 138 -3.18 23.34 -9.39
C ALA A 138 -4.29 22.27 -9.36
N ASP A 139 -4.44 21.50 -10.43
CA ASP A 139 -5.34 20.34 -10.51
C ASP A 139 -5.01 19.29 -9.43
N SER A 140 -3.75 18.86 -9.36
CA SER A 140 -3.32 17.83 -8.40
C SER A 140 -3.55 18.24 -6.95
N PHE A 141 -3.18 19.47 -6.59
CA PHE A 141 -3.31 19.95 -5.21
C PHE A 141 -4.75 20.31 -4.85
N SER A 142 -5.53 20.87 -5.76
CA SER A 142 -6.94 21.18 -5.49
C SER A 142 -7.76 19.90 -5.35
N GLY A 143 -7.60 18.93 -6.26
CA GLY A 143 -8.27 17.63 -6.20
C GLY A 143 -7.81 16.82 -4.99
N GLY A 144 -6.49 16.81 -4.71
CA GLY A 144 -5.92 16.16 -3.54
C GLY A 144 -6.43 16.75 -2.22
N PHE A 145 -6.44 18.09 -2.10
CA PHE A 145 -6.94 18.78 -0.92
C PHE A 145 -8.43 18.54 -0.69
N TYR A 146 -9.24 18.60 -1.76
CA TYR A 146 -10.66 18.32 -1.69
C TYR A 146 -10.93 16.87 -1.23
N SER A 147 -10.28 15.90 -1.88
CA SER A 147 -10.44 14.48 -1.57
C SER A 147 -10.02 14.17 -0.14
N PHE A 148 -8.84 14.62 0.29
CA PHE A 148 -8.36 14.41 1.65
C PHE A 148 -9.28 15.05 2.69
N THR A 149 -9.58 16.35 2.52
CA THR A 149 -10.37 17.11 3.51
C THR A 149 -11.78 16.57 3.65
N LEU A 150 -12.50 16.35 2.54
CA LEU A 150 -13.86 15.83 2.63
C LEU A 150 -13.90 14.38 3.12
N THR A 151 -12.95 13.54 2.72
CA THR A 151 -12.89 12.17 3.25
C THR A 151 -12.66 12.19 4.75
N CYS A 152 -11.75 13.02 5.27
CA CYS A 152 -11.56 13.19 6.71
C CYS A 152 -12.83 13.69 7.42
N VAL A 153 -13.55 14.66 6.85
CA VAL A 153 -14.81 15.15 7.42
C VAL A 153 -15.87 14.05 7.45
N ILE A 154 -16.03 13.30 6.36
CA ILE A 154 -16.99 12.19 6.27
C ILE A 154 -16.66 11.12 7.31
N LEU A 155 -15.40 10.66 7.36
CA LEU A 155 -14.96 9.64 8.30
C LEU A 155 -15.11 10.11 9.75
N PHE A 156 -14.80 11.38 10.03
CA PHE A 156 -14.98 11.96 11.36
C PHE A 156 -16.45 11.98 11.77
N VAL A 157 -17.36 12.43 10.89
CA VAL A 157 -18.80 12.45 11.18
C VAL A 157 -19.37 11.04 11.34
N MET A 158 -18.98 10.10 10.48
CA MET A 158 -19.40 8.70 10.59
C MET A 158 -18.98 8.09 11.93
N ASN A 159 -17.77 8.38 12.40
CA ASN A 159 -17.27 7.90 13.68
C ASN A 159 -18.03 8.45 14.90
N LEU A 160 -18.76 9.57 14.75
CA LEU A 160 -19.60 10.12 15.83
C LEU A 160 -20.99 9.47 15.91
N ILE A 161 -21.42 8.74 14.88
CA ILE A 161 -22.75 8.14 14.80
C ILE A 161 -22.65 6.65 15.18
N PRO A 162 -23.30 6.20 16.28
CA PRO A 162 -23.30 4.79 16.67
C PRO A 162 -23.85 3.91 15.55
N GLY A 163 -23.11 2.85 15.21
CA GLY A 163 -23.47 1.90 14.15
C GLY A 163 -22.98 2.27 12.74
N LEU A 164 -22.30 3.41 12.55
CA LEU A 164 -21.69 3.80 11.26
C LEU A 164 -20.16 3.87 11.31
N SER A 165 -19.53 3.34 12.37
CA SER A 165 -18.07 3.22 12.42
C SER A 165 -17.59 2.32 11.27
N LEU A 166 -16.61 2.81 10.52
CA LEU A 166 -16.03 2.07 9.40
C LEU A 166 -14.99 1.05 9.87
N ARG A 167 -14.41 1.24 11.05
CA ARG A 167 -13.46 0.30 11.65
C ARG A 167 -14.24 -0.70 12.51
N ALA A 168 -13.94 -1.98 12.31
CA ALA A 168 -14.44 -3.07 13.15
C ALA A 168 -13.99 -2.90 14.61
N SER A 169 -14.72 -3.50 15.55
CA SER A 169 -14.25 -3.56 16.93
C SER A 169 -13.02 -4.46 17.04
N GLU A 170 -12.23 -4.27 18.09
CA GLU A 170 -11.03 -5.08 18.33
C GLU A 170 -11.38 -6.56 18.50
N GLU A 171 -12.54 -6.86 19.13
CA GLU A 171 -13.02 -8.24 19.25
C GLU A 171 -13.36 -8.86 17.89
N ALA A 172 -14.01 -8.09 16.99
CA ALA A 172 -14.31 -8.56 15.63
C ALA A 172 -13.03 -8.73 14.78
N GLU A 173 -12.04 -7.85 14.97
CA GLU A 173 -10.72 -7.94 14.31
C GLU A 173 -9.96 -9.20 14.75
N ILE A 174 -10.01 -9.57 16.04
CA ILE A 174 -9.40 -10.79 16.58
C ILE A 174 -10.15 -12.05 16.11
N LEU A 175 -11.49 -12.02 16.11
CA LEU A 175 -12.32 -13.14 15.65
C LEU A 175 -12.12 -13.38 14.15
N GLY A 176 -11.92 -12.31 13.39
CA GLY A 176 -11.85 -12.30 11.93
C GLY A 176 -13.17 -11.83 11.33
N ILE A 177 -13.08 -10.95 10.34
CA ILE A 177 -14.24 -10.27 9.72
C ILE A 177 -15.22 -11.25 9.08
N ASP A 178 -14.72 -12.33 8.47
CA ASP A 178 -15.57 -13.36 7.86
C ASP A 178 -16.53 -13.97 8.90
N ASP A 179 -16.02 -14.29 10.09
CA ASP A 179 -16.82 -14.87 11.17
C ASP A 179 -17.71 -13.82 11.86
N SER A 180 -17.21 -12.59 12.07
CA SER A 180 -17.97 -11.55 12.75
C SER A 180 -19.13 -10.98 11.92
N GLU A 181 -18.96 -10.85 10.59
CA GLU A 181 -19.94 -10.22 9.71
C GLU A 181 -20.78 -11.24 8.91
N ILE A 182 -20.19 -12.39 8.53
CA ILE A 182 -20.84 -13.40 7.68
C ILE A 182 -21.22 -14.64 8.50
N GLY A 183 -20.46 -14.97 9.55
CA GLY A 183 -20.69 -16.14 10.40
C GLY A 183 -20.20 -17.45 9.78
N GLU A 184 -19.39 -17.37 8.72
CA GLU A 184 -18.79 -18.49 8.02
C GLU A 184 -17.41 -18.10 7.49
N PHE A 185 -16.51 -19.09 7.34
CA PHE A 185 -15.16 -18.86 6.82
C PHE A 185 -15.12 -18.98 5.31
N ALA A 186 -14.32 -18.14 4.65
CA ALA A 186 -14.11 -18.25 3.20
C ALA A 186 -13.40 -19.56 2.79
N TYR A 187 -12.70 -20.23 3.72
CA TYR A 187 -11.97 -21.46 3.46
C TYR A 187 -12.02 -22.45 4.63
N ASP A 188 -12.42 -23.70 4.34
CA ASP A 188 -12.54 -24.80 5.33
C ASP A 188 -11.25 -25.10 6.11
N TYR A 189 -10.07 -24.87 5.52
CA TYR A 189 -8.81 -25.13 6.23
C TYR A 189 -8.57 -24.15 7.40
N VAL A 190 -9.16 -22.95 7.35
CA VAL A 190 -9.06 -21.95 8.41
C VAL A 190 -9.86 -22.41 9.63
N GLU A 191 -11.05 -22.95 9.38
CA GLU A 191 -11.91 -23.58 10.40
C GLU A 191 -11.19 -24.79 11.02
N LEU A 192 -10.71 -25.73 10.19
CA LEU A 192 -9.95 -26.91 10.64
C LEU A 192 -8.71 -26.56 11.47
N THR A 193 -7.97 -25.51 11.07
CA THR A 193 -6.77 -25.09 11.82
C THR A 193 -7.14 -24.55 13.20
N ARG A 194 -8.25 -23.80 13.30
CA ARG A 194 -8.74 -23.29 14.58
C ARG A 194 -9.28 -24.40 15.48
N GLU A 195 -10.04 -25.35 14.94
CA GLU A 195 -10.51 -26.52 15.69
C GLU A 195 -9.34 -27.31 16.28
N VAL A 196 -8.32 -27.61 15.47
CA VAL A 196 -7.13 -28.35 15.92
C VAL A 196 -6.37 -27.58 17.00
N LEU A 197 -6.18 -26.26 16.85
CA LEU A 197 -5.52 -25.45 17.87
C LEU A 197 -6.31 -25.44 19.19
N ASN A 198 -7.63 -25.29 19.11
CA ASN A 198 -8.51 -25.33 20.28
C ASN A 198 -8.49 -26.69 20.98
N ASP A 199 -8.49 -27.80 20.22
CA ASP A 199 -8.38 -29.15 20.77
C ASP A 199 -7.04 -29.36 21.48
N VAL A 200 -5.95 -28.87 20.90
CA VAL A 200 -4.61 -28.94 21.52
C VAL A 200 -4.57 -28.11 22.81
N ASP A 201 -5.10 -26.88 22.81
CA ASP A 201 -5.13 -26.04 24.01
C ASP A 201 -5.99 -26.65 25.12
N ASN A 202 -7.13 -27.23 24.76
CA ASN A 202 -8.00 -27.96 25.70
C ASN A 202 -7.32 -29.23 26.24
N GLU A 203 -6.62 -30.00 25.39
CA GLU A 203 -5.82 -31.14 25.84
C GLU A 203 -4.72 -30.70 26.81
N VAL A 204 -3.98 -29.63 26.49
CA VAL A 204 -2.91 -29.11 27.34
C VAL A 204 -3.47 -28.63 28.68
N ALA A 205 -4.54 -27.85 28.68
CA ALA A 205 -5.22 -27.38 29.90
C ALA A 205 -5.76 -28.57 30.74
N SER A 206 -6.27 -29.61 30.09
CA SER A 206 -6.74 -30.83 30.75
C SER A 206 -5.60 -31.60 31.41
N ARG A 207 -4.41 -31.67 30.77
CA ARG A 207 -3.22 -32.34 31.34
C ARG A 207 -2.71 -31.60 32.57
N TYR A 208 -2.65 -30.27 32.53
CA TYR A 208 -2.32 -29.45 33.70
C TYR A 208 -3.36 -29.53 34.82
N SER A 209 -4.63 -29.81 34.50
CA SER A 209 -5.70 -30.00 35.48
C SER A 209 -5.76 -31.42 36.05
N ALA A 210 -5.38 -32.43 35.26
CA ALA A 210 -5.32 -33.83 35.65
C ALA A 210 -4.08 -34.14 36.50
N GLU A 211 -2.98 -33.41 36.28
CA GLU A 211 -1.77 -33.46 37.10
C GLU A 211 -1.97 -32.55 38.32
N GLY A 212 -2.86 -32.99 39.20
CA GLY A 212 -3.15 -32.33 40.46
C GLY A 212 -1.86 -32.02 41.22
N MET A 213 -1.68 -30.74 41.53
CA MET A 213 -0.64 -30.23 42.42
C MET A 213 -0.59 -31.04 43.74
N ASN A 214 0.31 -32.01 43.82
CA ASN A 214 0.81 -32.53 45.09
C ASN A 214 2.02 -31.67 45.49
N PHE A 215 1.76 -30.46 46.00
CA PHE A 215 2.77 -29.78 46.79
C PHE A 215 2.78 -30.40 48.20
N PRO A 216 3.92 -30.98 48.65
CA PRO A 216 4.03 -31.42 50.04
C PRO A 216 3.91 -30.19 50.98
N PRO A 217 3.35 -30.34 52.18
CA PRO A 217 3.18 -29.24 53.10
C PRO A 217 4.54 -28.66 53.46
N SER A 218 4.63 -27.33 53.37
CA SER A 218 5.83 -26.54 53.65
C SER A 218 6.45 -26.92 55.00
N SER A 219 7.62 -27.55 54.97
CA SER A 219 8.51 -27.59 56.12
C SER A 219 9.93 -27.26 55.69
N GLY A 220 10.25 -25.97 55.84
CA GLY A 220 11.61 -25.48 56.03
C GLY A 220 12.46 -25.27 54.78
N PHE A 221 13.17 -24.14 54.82
CA PHE A 221 14.43 -23.86 54.10
C PHE A 221 14.26 -23.36 52.65
N GLU A 222 14.03 -22.08 52.41
CA GLU A 222 15.00 -20.96 52.43
C GLU A 222 15.62 -20.66 51.04
N LYS A 223 15.18 -19.50 50.52
CA LYS A 223 15.88 -18.54 49.63
C LYS A 223 16.14 -18.88 48.15
N THR A 224 15.87 -17.83 47.37
CA THR A 224 16.48 -17.42 46.09
C THR A 224 16.13 -18.20 44.82
N VAL A 225 15.09 -17.76 44.11
CA VAL A 225 15.09 -17.78 42.63
C VAL A 225 14.69 -16.41 42.12
N ASN A 226 15.58 -15.90 41.28
CA ASN A 226 15.74 -14.53 40.84
C ASN A 226 14.73 -14.18 39.74
N MET A 227 14.17 -12.98 39.78
CA MET A 227 13.51 -12.35 38.64
C MET A 227 14.56 -12.20 37.53
N ASN A 228 14.54 -13.07 36.52
CA ASN A 228 15.10 -12.84 35.18
C ASN A 228 14.85 -14.07 34.31
N ASN A 229 13.79 -14.04 33.51
CA ASN A 229 13.76 -14.63 32.17
C ASN A 229 12.51 -14.12 31.44
N SER A 230 12.60 -12.87 30.99
CA SER A 230 11.73 -12.30 29.99
C SER A 230 12.06 -12.91 28.63
N ILE A 231 11.04 -13.40 27.93
CA ILE A 231 11.12 -13.77 26.50
C ILE A 231 11.41 -12.47 25.72
N PRO A 232 12.42 -12.40 24.83
CA PRO A 232 12.77 -11.15 24.15
C PRO A 232 11.78 -10.87 23.02
N LEU A 233 10.95 -9.84 23.21
CA LEU A 233 10.29 -9.13 22.12
C LEU A 233 11.36 -8.30 21.39
N MET A 234 11.51 -8.52 20.08
CA MET A 234 12.30 -7.66 19.22
C MET A 234 11.56 -6.34 19.00
N ASP A 235 11.77 -5.41 19.92
CA ASP A 235 11.63 -3.96 19.69
C ASP A 235 12.91 -3.28 20.20
N ASN A 236 13.46 -2.38 19.38
CA ASN A 236 14.65 -1.54 19.55
C ASN A 236 15.99 -2.10 19.03
N MET A 237 16.21 -1.93 17.72
CA MET A 237 17.52 -1.55 17.21
C MET A 237 17.41 -0.24 16.41
N ASP A 238 17.30 0.87 17.13
CA ASP A 238 18.03 2.09 16.75
C ASP A 238 18.47 2.86 18.00
N SER A 239 19.79 2.93 18.22
CA SER A 239 20.49 4.06 18.84
C SER A 239 21.96 3.73 19.13
N GLY A 240 22.83 4.12 18.18
CA GLY A 240 23.97 4.97 18.48
C GLY A 240 25.11 4.45 19.38
N GLY A 241 26.09 3.82 18.74
CA GLY A 241 27.47 4.33 18.66
C GLY A 241 28.43 4.24 19.87
N ARG A 242 29.60 3.59 19.65
CA ARG A 242 30.94 4.22 19.69
C ARG A 242 32.09 3.22 19.50
N ARG A 243 33.03 3.60 18.60
CA ARG A 243 34.49 3.40 18.62
C ARG A 243 35.05 1.97 18.62
N MET A 244 35.65 1.56 17.50
CA MET A 244 37.08 1.77 17.20
C MET A 244 37.24 1.99 15.69
#